data_AF-A0A814FXN3-F1
#
_entry.id   AF-A0A814FXN3-F1
#
_cell.length_a   1.000
_cell.length_b   1.000
_cell.length_c   1.000
_cell.angle_alpha   90.00
_cell.angle_beta   90.00
_cell.angle_gamma   90.00
#
_symmetry.space_group_name_H-M   'P 1'
#
loop_
_entity.id
_entity.type
_entity.pdbx_description
1 polymer ?
#
loop_
_entity_poly.entity_id
_entity_poly.type
_entity_poly.pdbx_seq_one_letter_code
_entity_poly.pdbx_strand_id
1 'polypeptide(L)'
;MTMGYSRLGFVSPFSHSLCLLLQFINFGIWYGGIFLMFWTSVERHILVFHSNLVRTTQKRLLFHYIPLLFFSLYTPILYFYLIFLYPCNHVFIDSGVRCGKMCYANSLASWFDVYDSIVNYIAPLLLIAIFSIVFIVRFVKQRRRLQQATTWRQYRNNRFISTLISIREIMIVPFQSTFFSLIQYFIDSL
;
A
#
# COMPACT_ATOMS: atom_id res chain seq x y z
N MET A 1 10.28 -17.46 4.27
CA MET A 1 11.06 -18.08 3.16
C MET A 1 12.56 -17.89 3.33
N THR A 2 13.01 -16.75 3.85
CA THR A 2 14.43 -16.44 4.10
C THR A 2 15.15 -17.42 5.05
N MET A 3 14.52 -17.83 6.17
CA MET A 3 15.17 -18.75 7.13
C MET A 3 15.46 -20.16 6.55
N GLY A 4 14.63 -20.64 5.61
CA GLY A 4 14.85 -21.93 4.95
C GLY A 4 15.98 -21.87 3.92
N TYR A 5 16.02 -20.78 3.15
CA TYR A 5 17.07 -20.54 2.16
C TYR A 5 18.46 -20.46 2.79
N SER A 6 18.62 -19.73 3.91
CA SER A 6 19.91 -19.63 4.62
C SER A 6 20.45 -20.97 5.12
N ARG A 7 19.59 -21.99 5.27
CA ARG A 7 19.97 -23.31 5.78
C ARG A 7 20.19 -24.34 4.66
N LEU A 8 19.45 -24.24 3.55
CA LEU A 8 19.41 -25.26 2.49
C LEU A 8 20.03 -24.79 1.16
N GLY A 9 20.21 -23.49 0.95
CA GLY A 9 20.66 -22.92 -0.32
C GLY A 9 19.58 -22.90 -1.41
N PHE A 10 18.37 -23.39 -1.13
CA PHE A 10 17.22 -23.35 -2.02
C PHE A 10 15.93 -23.12 -1.22
N VAL A 11 14.87 -22.64 -1.89
CA VAL A 11 13.57 -22.39 -1.25
C VAL A 11 12.74 -23.67 -1.26
N SER A 12 12.34 -24.18 -0.09
CA SER A 12 11.42 -25.31 0.04
C SER A 12 10.26 -24.95 0.98
N PRO A 13 8.98 -25.19 0.61
CA PRO A 13 8.52 -25.79 -0.65
C PRO A 13 8.54 -24.79 -1.82
N PHE A 14 9.05 -25.23 -2.98
CA PHE A 14 8.97 -24.49 -4.24
C PHE A 14 7.82 -25.05 -5.09
N SER A 15 6.92 -24.17 -5.53
CA SER A 15 5.83 -24.51 -6.45
C SER A 15 5.51 -23.29 -7.30
N HIS A 16 5.31 -23.48 -8.61
CA HIS A 16 4.95 -22.38 -9.51
C HIS A 16 3.68 -21.65 -9.07
N SER A 17 2.65 -22.39 -8.63
CA SER A 17 1.40 -21.81 -8.14
C SER A 17 1.60 -20.98 -6.87
N LEU A 18 2.47 -21.45 -5.97
CA LEU A 18 2.84 -20.69 -4.77
C LEU A 18 3.53 -19.37 -5.16
N CYS A 19 4.40 -19.42 -6.16
CA CYS A 19 5.10 -18.23 -6.64
C CYS A 19 4.17 -17.18 -7.25
N LEU A 20 3.20 -17.60 -8.07
CA LEU A 20 2.19 -16.69 -8.61
C LEU A 20 1.32 -16.07 -7.49
N LEU A 21 0.94 -16.88 -6.50
CA LEU A 21 0.17 -16.40 -5.35
C LEU A 21 0.96 -15.40 -4.50
N LEU A 22 2.26 -15.63 -4.28
CA LEU A 22 3.12 -14.67 -3.58
C LEU A 22 3.29 -13.37 -4.37
N GLN A 23 3.47 -13.44 -5.69
CA GLN A 23 3.51 -12.25 -6.53
C GLN A 23 2.18 -11.48 -6.43
N PHE A 24 1.04 -12.17 -6.46
CA PHE A 24 -0.26 -11.53 -6.31
C PHE A 24 -0.45 -10.87 -4.94
N ILE A 25 -0.01 -11.53 -3.85
CA ILE A 25 -0.05 -10.92 -2.52
C ILE A 25 0.85 -9.69 -2.44
N ASN A 26 2.08 -9.78 -2.97
CA ASN A 26 3.06 -8.70 -2.89
C ASN A 26 2.71 -7.48 -3.74
N PHE A 27 2.08 -7.65 -4.90
CA PHE A 27 1.77 -6.53 -5.77
C PHE A 27 0.29 -6.17 -5.73
N GLY A 28 -0.61 -7.14 -5.87
CA GLY A 28 -2.06 -6.95 -5.81
C GLY A 28 -2.53 -6.45 -4.44
N ILE A 29 -2.29 -7.24 -3.41
CA ILE A 29 -2.81 -6.96 -2.06
C ILE A 29 -2.01 -5.85 -1.37
N TRP A 30 -0.68 -5.86 -1.48
CA TRP A 30 0.15 -4.85 -0.81
C TRP A 30 -0.07 -3.44 -1.40
N TYR A 31 -0.05 -3.28 -2.73
CA TYR A 31 -0.35 -1.97 -3.33
C TYR A 31 -1.81 -1.56 -3.10
N GLY A 32 -2.73 -2.52 -3.04
CA GLY A 32 -4.12 -2.26 -2.64
C GLY A 32 -4.21 -1.71 -1.23
N GLY A 33 -3.42 -2.25 -0.31
CA GLY A 33 -3.24 -1.70 1.02
C GLY A 33 -2.78 -0.24 1.00
N ILE A 34 -1.84 0.12 0.13
CA ILE A 34 -1.37 1.51 -0.02
C ILE A 34 -2.50 2.41 -0.51
N PHE A 35 -3.26 2.01 -1.54
CA PHE A 35 -4.40 2.80 -2.02
C PHE A 35 -5.51 2.94 -0.97
N LEU A 36 -5.78 1.90 -0.19
CA LEU A 36 -6.69 1.97 0.95
C LEU A 36 -6.19 2.93 2.03
N MET A 37 -4.90 2.91 2.35
CA MET A 37 -4.28 3.87 3.28
C MET A 37 -4.35 5.31 2.76
N PHE A 38 -4.17 5.50 1.45
CA PHE A 38 -4.38 6.77 0.78
C PHE A 38 -5.82 7.25 0.95
N TRP A 39 -6.79 6.44 0.54
CA TRP A 39 -8.19 6.82 0.61
C TRP A 39 -8.64 7.10 2.05
N THR A 40 -8.30 6.23 3.01
CA THR A 40 -8.64 6.44 4.42
C THR A 40 -8.02 7.72 4.99
N SER A 41 -6.86 8.16 4.48
CA SER A 41 -6.26 9.46 4.86
C SER A 41 -7.06 10.65 4.31
N VAL A 42 -7.51 10.58 3.06
CA VAL A 42 -8.41 11.58 2.45
C VAL A 42 -9.75 11.61 3.18
N GLU A 43 -10.35 10.44 3.40
CA GLU A 43 -11.64 10.28 4.05
C GLU A 43 -11.63 10.84 5.48
N ARG A 44 -10.57 10.59 6.25
CA ARG A 44 -10.39 11.19 7.58
C ARG A 44 -10.40 12.72 7.54
N HIS A 45 -9.78 13.31 6.52
CA HIS A 45 -9.79 14.76 6.32
C HIS A 45 -11.21 15.27 6.01
N ILE A 46 -11.94 14.57 5.15
CA ILE A 46 -13.35 14.89 4.84
C ILE A 46 -14.22 14.79 6.10
N LEU A 47 -14.12 13.70 6.87
CA LEU A 47 -14.94 13.49 8.06
C LEU A 47 -14.70 14.55 9.15
N VAL A 48 -13.47 15.03 9.31
CA VAL A 48 -13.12 15.99 10.36
C VAL A 48 -13.44 17.43 9.96
N PHE A 49 -13.14 17.83 8.72
CA PHE A 49 -13.29 19.22 8.28
C PHE A 49 -14.57 19.49 7.49
N HIS A 50 -15.18 18.44 6.93
CA HIS A 50 -16.34 18.52 6.05
C HIS A 50 -17.39 17.47 6.43
N SER A 51 -17.70 17.32 7.72
CA SER A 51 -18.68 16.33 8.23
C SER A 51 -20.06 16.42 7.53
N ASN A 52 -20.44 17.61 7.06
CA ASN A 52 -21.67 17.82 6.27
C ASN A 52 -21.72 17.01 4.97
N LEU A 53 -20.57 16.65 4.38
CA LEU A 53 -20.49 15.83 3.18
C LEU A 53 -20.86 14.37 3.43
N VAL A 54 -20.84 13.89 4.67
CA VAL A 54 -21.15 12.49 5.01
C VAL A 54 -22.47 12.40 5.82
N ARG A 55 -23.19 13.51 5.95
CA ARG A 55 -24.40 13.59 6.79
C ARG A 55 -25.58 12.79 6.24
N THR A 56 -25.75 12.73 4.92
CA THR A 56 -26.86 12.03 4.26
C THR A 56 -26.42 10.68 3.72
N THR A 57 -27.36 9.72 3.67
CA THR A 57 -27.10 8.35 3.20
C THR A 57 -26.57 8.31 1.77
N GLN A 58 -27.14 9.11 0.87
CA GLN A 58 -26.68 9.22 -0.52
C GLN A 58 -25.27 9.77 -0.63
N LYS A 59 -24.94 10.84 0.12
CA LYS A 59 -23.59 11.40 0.10
C LYS A 59 -22.57 10.46 0.76
N ARG A 60 -22.98 9.73 1.80
CA ARG A 60 -22.15 8.67 2.40
C ARG A 60 -21.87 7.56 1.39
N LEU A 61 -22.84 7.15 0.57
CA LEU A 61 -22.58 6.19 -0.51
C LEU A 61 -21.51 6.73 -1.48
N LEU A 62 -21.66 7.97 -1.92
CA LEU A 62 -20.77 8.60 -2.92
C LEU A 62 -19.37 8.91 -2.40
N PHE A 63 -19.24 9.42 -1.17
CA PHE A 63 -17.97 9.92 -0.62
C PHE A 63 -17.29 8.97 0.35
N HIS A 64 -17.88 7.82 0.67
CA HIS A 64 -17.27 6.82 1.55
C HIS A 64 -17.21 5.45 0.87
N TYR A 65 -18.37 4.86 0.55
CA TYR A 65 -18.42 3.47 0.09
C TYR A 65 -17.92 3.27 -1.34
N ILE A 66 -18.32 4.11 -2.30
CA ILE A 66 -17.92 3.97 -3.71
C ILE A 66 -16.39 4.07 -3.87
N PRO A 67 -15.72 5.11 -3.34
CA PRO A 67 -14.28 5.21 -3.53
C PRO A 67 -13.53 4.14 -2.72
N LEU A 68 -14.00 3.78 -1.53
CA LEU A 68 -13.41 2.69 -0.75
C LEU A 68 -13.44 1.37 -1.54
N LEU A 69 -14.57 1.06 -2.17
CA LEU A 69 -14.71 -0.12 -3.01
C LEU A 69 -13.81 -0.04 -4.24
N PHE A 70 -13.77 1.11 -4.91
CA PHE A 70 -12.91 1.35 -6.06
C PHE A 70 -11.42 1.14 -5.72
N PHE A 71 -10.92 1.78 -4.67
CA PHE A 71 -9.51 1.66 -4.26
C PHE A 71 -9.17 0.28 -3.72
N SER A 72 -10.13 -0.42 -3.10
CA SER A 72 -9.95 -1.80 -2.64
C SER A 72 -9.82 -2.80 -3.79
N LEU A 73 -10.58 -2.61 -4.87
CA LEU A 73 -10.67 -3.57 -5.97
C LEU A 73 -9.76 -3.25 -7.15
N TYR A 74 -9.37 -1.99 -7.33
CA TYR A 74 -8.57 -1.56 -8.48
C TYR A 74 -7.25 -2.34 -8.60
N THR A 75 -6.40 -2.36 -7.58
CA THR A 75 -5.11 -3.06 -7.69
C THR A 75 -5.24 -4.58 -7.68
N PRO A 76 -6.09 -5.23 -6.84
CA PRO A 76 -6.19 -6.68 -6.90
C PRO A 76 -6.72 -7.15 -8.26
N ILE A 77 -7.69 -6.45 -8.87
CA ILE A 77 -8.18 -6.82 -10.21
C ILE A 77 -7.09 -6.65 -11.26
N LEU A 78 -6.37 -5.52 -11.24
CA LEU A 78 -5.28 -5.25 -12.19
C LEU A 78 -4.19 -6.33 -12.12
N TYR A 79 -3.67 -6.62 -10.94
CA TYR A 79 -2.60 -7.61 -10.78
C TYR A 79 -3.11 -9.05 -10.92
N PHE A 80 -4.38 -9.34 -10.62
CA PHE A 80 -4.97 -10.64 -10.92
C PHE A 80 -4.93 -10.90 -12.44
N TYR A 81 -5.36 -9.92 -13.24
CA TYR A 81 -5.28 -10.01 -14.68
C TYR A 81 -3.85 -10.16 -15.18
N LEU A 82 -2.93 -9.29 -14.73
CA LEU A 82 -1.54 -9.29 -15.20
C LEU A 82 -0.75 -10.55 -14.81
N ILE A 83 -1.09 -11.19 -13.69
CA ILE A 83 -0.34 -12.35 -13.18
C ILE A 83 -0.95 -13.67 -13.67
N PHE A 84 -2.29 -13.80 -13.72
CA PHE A 84 -2.96 -15.07 -14.01
C PHE A 84 -3.53 -15.17 -15.42
N LEU A 85 -3.94 -14.05 -16.04
CA LEU A 85 -4.68 -14.06 -17.30
C LEU A 85 -3.87 -13.54 -18.48
N TYR A 86 -2.87 -12.68 -18.23
CA TYR A 86 -2.07 -12.09 -19.29
C TYR A 86 -1.21 -13.16 -20.00
N PRO A 87 -1.25 -13.26 -21.34
CA PRO A 87 -0.56 -14.31 -22.07
C PRO A 87 0.95 -14.00 -22.14
N CYS A 88 1.70 -14.50 -21.18
CA CYS A 88 3.14 -14.35 -21.07
C CYS A 88 3.80 -15.70 -20.72
N ASN A 89 5.07 -15.87 -21.10
CA ASN A 89 5.85 -17.02 -20.65
C ASN A 89 6.43 -16.71 -19.27
N HIS A 90 5.96 -17.43 -18.25
CA HIS A 90 6.51 -17.33 -16.90
C HIS A 90 7.88 -18.00 -16.82
N VAL A 91 8.89 -17.25 -16.39
CA VAL A 91 10.22 -17.77 -16.09
C VAL A 91 10.39 -17.78 -14.58
N PHE A 92 10.38 -18.96 -13.97
CA PHE A 92 10.57 -19.13 -12.53
C PHE A 92 12.04 -19.44 -12.25
N ILE A 93 12.62 -18.76 -11.27
CA ILE A 93 13.99 -18.99 -10.78
C ILE A 93 13.86 -19.69 -9.43
N ASP A 94 14.33 -20.93 -9.36
CA ASP A 94 14.27 -21.83 -8.20
C ASP A 94 15.44 -21.62 -7.21
N SER A 95 16.56 -21.11 -7.71
CA SER A 95 17.76 -20.75 -6.93
C SER A 95 17.62 -19.45 -6.13
N GLY A 96 16.56 -18.66 -6.36
CA GLY A 96 16.36 -17.35 -5.73
C GLY A 96 15.36 -17.37 -4.57
N VAL A 97 15.57 -16.49 -3.59
CA VAL A 97 14.57 -16.20 -2.53
C VAL A 97 13.28 -15.60 -3.11
N ARG A 98 13.37 -15.01 -4.31
CA ARG A 98 12.25 -14.42 -5.05
C ARG A 98 11.85 -15.30 -6.22
N CYS A 99 10.56 -15.32 -6.52
CA CYS A 99 9.95 -16.04 -7.63
C CYS A 99 10.27 -15.50 -9.03
N GLY A 100 11.42 -14.85 -9.21
CA GLY A 100 11.80 -14.17 -10.45
C GLY A 100 11.07 -12.84 -10.69
N LYS A 101 11.34 -12.24 -11.85
CA LYS A 101 10.64 -11.05 -12.34
C LYS A 101 9.23 -11.42 -12.83
N MET A 102 8.33 -10.44 -12.82
CA MET A 102 6.98 -10.62 -13.36
C MET A 102 7.04 -10.82 -14.87
N CYS A 103 6.27 -11.77 -15.40
CA CYS A 103 6.35 -12.15 -16.81
C CYS A 103 6.00 -11.00 -17.77
N TYR A 104 5.09 -10.13 -17.35
CA TYR A 104 4.60 -9.02 -18.17
C TYR A 104 5.65 -7.91 -18.29
N ALA A 105 6.64 -7.85 -17.40
CA ALA A 105 7.65 -6.79 -17.38
C ALA A 105 8.50 -6.76 -18.67
N ASN A 106 8.70 -7.92 -19.30
CA ASN A 106 9.43 -8.01 -20.57
C ASN A 106 8.52 -7.95 -21.81
N SER A 107 7.21 -8.19 -21.62
CA SER A 107 6.25 -8.33 -22.72
C SER A 107 5.46 -7.06 -22.97
N LEU A 108 5.23 -6.26 -21.92
CA LEU A 108 4.61 -4.94 -22.01
C LEU A 108 5.66 -3.89 -22.40
N ALA A 109 5.17 -2.79 -22.95
CA ALA A 109 6.02 -1.66 -23.28
C ALA A 109 6.69 -1.07 -22.03
N SER A 110 7.91 -0.57 -22.17
CA SER A 110 8.73 -0.04 -21.06
C SER A 110 8.05 1.09 -20.27
N TRP A 111 7.12 1.83 -20.88
CA TRP A 111 6.34 2.86 -20.19
C TRP A 111 5.44 2.28 -19.08
N PHE A 112 5.03 1.01 -19.18
CA PHE A 112 4.17 0.38 -18.18
C PHE A 112 4.88 0.22 -16.84
N ASP A 113 6.17 -0.10 -16.84
CA ASP A 113 6.97 -0.22 -15.61
C ASP A 113 7.07 1.12 -14.86
N VAL A 114 7.23 2.21 -15.62
CA VAL A 114 7.22 3.58 -15.09
C VAL A 114 5.83 3.94 -14.57
N TYR A 115 4.76 3.61 -15.31
CA TYR A 115 3.39 3.81 -14.87
C TYR A 115 3.11 3.06 -13.57
N ASP A 116 3.48 1.78 -13.48
CA ASP A 116 3.23 0.93 -12.33
C ASP A 116 3.93 1.48 -11.09
N SER A 117 5.21 1.80 -11.22
CA SER A 117 6.02 2.37 -10.14
C SER A 117 5.50 3.74 -9.68
N ILE A 118 5.11 4.62 -10.60
CA ILE A 118 4.68 5.97 -10.24
C ILE A 118 3.24 5.96 -9.71
N VAL A 119 2.31 5.39 -10.45
CA VAL A 119 0.87 5.50 -10.18
C VAL A 119 0.44 4.56 -9.06
N ASN A 120 0.96 3.33 -9.03
CA ASN A 120 0.52 2.34 -8.07
C ASN A 120 1.32 2.35 -6.75
N TYR A 121 2.49 3.00 -6.74
CA TYR A 121 3.37 3.00 -5.57
C TYR A 121 3.79 4.41 -5.11
N ILE A 122 4.56 5.16 -5.90
CA ILE A 122 5.18 6.42 -5.47
C ILE A 122 4.14 7.52 -5.19
N ALA A 123 3.22 7.75 -6.13
CA ALA A 123 2.23 8.82 -6.00
C ALA A 123 1.27 8.61 -4.81
N PRO A 124 0.67 7.42 -4.61
CA PRO A 124 -0.13 7.14 -3.42
C PRO A 124 0.64 7.36 -2.12
N LEU A 125 1.90 6.91 -2.04
CA LEU A 125 2.74 7.11 -0.84
C LEU A 125 2.99 8.60 -0.53
N LEU A 126 3.37 9.39 -1.54
CA LEU A 126 3.59 10.83 -1.36
C LEU A 126 2.30 11.54 -0.95
N LEU A 127 1.18 11.18 -1.57
CA LEU A 127 -0.12 11.75 -1.22
C LEU A 127 -0.52 11.39 0.21
N ILE A 128 -0.31 10.15 0.66
CA ILE A 128 -0.56 9.78 2.07
C ILE A 128 0.26 10.66 3.00
N ALA A 129 1.56 10.83 2.73
CA ALA A 129 2.43 11.66 3.56
C ALA A 129 1.93 13.11 3.61
N ILE A 130 1.60 13.70 2.46
CA ILE A 130 1.07 15.07 2.36
C ILE A 130 -0.25 15.21 3.12
N PHE A 131 -1.23 14.35 2.87
CA PHE A 131 -2.53 14.40 3.56
C PHE A 131 -2.39 14.20 5.07
N SER A 132 -1.49 13.32 5.50
CA SER A 132 -1.21 13.08 6.91
C SER A 132 -0.59 14.32 7.59
N ILE A 133 0.39 14.97 6.95
CA ILE A 133 1.00 16.21 7.45
C ILE A 133 -0.05 17.33 7.53
N VAL A 134 -0.82 17.52 6.46
CA VAL A 134 -1.88 18.55 6.40
C VAL A 134 -2.91 18.31 7.50
N PHE A 135 -3.31 17.06 7.71
CA PHE A 135 -4.23 16.67 8.79
C PHE A 135 -3.66 17.04 10.16
N ILE A 136 -2.41 16.68 10.46
CA ILE A 136 -1.76 17.00 11.73
C ILE A 136 -1.69 18.52 11.95
N VAL A 137 -1.23 19.28 10.96
CA VAL A 137 -1.09 20.74 11.06
C VAL A 137 -2.45 21.39 11.33
N ARG A 138 -3.48 21.03 10.58
CA ARG A 138 -4.83 21.58 10.78
C ARG A 138 -5.43 21.14 12.10
N PHE A 139 -5.20 19.89 12.51
CA PHE A 139 -5.65 19.36 13.79
C PHE A 139 -5.05 20.13 14.97
N VAL A 140 -3.74 20.39 14.95
CA VAL A 140 -3.06 21.17 15.98
C VAL A 140 -3.57 22.62 16.01
N LYS A 141 -3.71 23.26 14.84
CA LYS A 141 -4.29 24.62 14.75
C LYS A 141 -5.70 24.67 15.33
N GLN A 142 -6.55 23.71 14.99
CA GLN A 142 -7.92 23.63 15.49
C GLN A 142 -7.96 23.34 16.99
N ARG A 143 -7.07 22.48 17.50
CA ARG A 143 -6.93 22.18 18.93
C ARG A 143 -6.50 23.41 19.74
N ARG A 144 -5.57 24.22 19.23
CA ARG A 144 -5.15 25.47 19.88
C ARG A 144 -6.29 26.48 19.98
N ARG A 145 -7.18 26.54 18.98
CA ARG A 145 -8.34 27.45 18.98
C ARG A 145 -9.46 27.02 19.94
N LEU A 146 -9.61 25.72 20.21
CA LEU A 146 -10.75 25.13 20.94
C LEU A 146 -10.39 24.70 22.37
N GLN A 147 -9.44 25.38 23.03
CA GLN A 147 -8.93 25.07 24.38
C GLN A 147 -9.98 25.06 25.53
N GLN A 148 -11.30 25.08 25.27
CA GLN A 148 -12.34 25.26 26.30
C GLN A 148 -13.38 24.12 26.47
N ALA A 149 -13.27 22.94 25.86
CA ALA A 149 -14.23 21.85 26.14
C ALA A 149 -13.54 20.50 26.41
N THR A 150 -13.41 20.16 27.69
CA THR A 150 -12.67 19.02 28.24
C THR A 150 -13.27 17.65 27.91
N THR A 151 -14.55 17.56 27.54
CA THR A 151 -15.26 16.32 27.20
C THR A 151 -15.05 15.84 25.75
N TRP A 152 -14.61 16.72 24.84
CA TRP A 152 -14.30 16.35 23.44
C TRP A 152 -12.96 15.60 23.28
N ARG A 153 -12.22 15.46 24.38
CA ARG A 153 -10.81 15.05 24.43
C ARG A 153 -10.61 13.55 24.15
N GLN A 154 -11.54 12.68 24.53
CA GLN A 154 -11.34 11.22 24.49
C GLN A 154 -11.59 10.60 23.10
N TYR A 155 -12.70 10.95 22.44
CA TYR A 155 -13.04 10.41 21.11
C TYR A 155 -12.07 10.88 20.01
N ARG A 156 -11.51 12.10 20.16
CA ARG A 156 -10.59 12.70 19.17
C ARG A 156 -9.14 12.22 19.32
N ASN A 157 -8.73 11.78 20.52
CA ASN A 157 -7.37 11.29 20.78
C ASN A 157 -7.13 9.93 20.09
N ASN A 158 -8.10 9.03 20.12
CA ASN A 158 -7.99 7.71 19.49
C ASN A 158 -7.87 7.80 17.95
N ARG A 159 -8.56 8.77 17.32
CA ARG A 159 -8.40 9.04 15.87
C ARG A 159 -7.03 9.62 15.51
N PHE A 160 -6.46 10.45 16.37
CA PHE A 160 -5.11 10.99 16.18
C PHE A 160 -4.04 9.90 16.33
N ILE A 161 -4.17 9.04 17.35
CA ILE A 161 -3.30 7.87 17.57
C ILE A 161 -3.34 6.91 16.38
N SER A 162 -4.52 6.60 15.84
CA SER A 162 -4.64 5.79 14.61
C SER A 162 -3.87 6.38 13.43
N THR A 163 -3.83 7.71 13.29
CA THR A 163 -3.10 8.37 12.19
C THR A 163 -1.58 8.27 12.38
N LEU A 164 -1.09 8.41 13.62
CA LEU A 164 0.32 8.21 13.94
C LEU A 164 0.77 6.76 13.73
N ILE A 165 -0.11 5.80 14.06
CA ILE A 165 0.13 4.38 13.77
C ILE A 165 0.18 4.15 12.26
N SER A 166 -0.75 4.71 11.48
CA SER A 166 -0.71 4.60 10.01
C SER A 166 0.60 5.17 9.42
N ILE A 167 1.06 6.33 9.88
CA ILE A 167 2.34 6.93 9.41
C ILE A 167 3.53 6.04 9.78
N ARG A 168 3.52 5.46 10.98
CA ARG A 168 4.59 4.57 11.44
C ARG A 168 4.68 3.30 10.59
N GLU A 169 3.57 2.65 10.30
CA GLU A 169 3.52 1.46 9.44
C GLU A 169 3.99 1.80 8.01
N ILE A 170 3.59 2.94 7.47
CA ILE A 170 4.00 3.40 6.13
C ILE A 170 5.50 3.71 6.05
N MET A 171 6.15 4.15 7.14
CA MET A 171 7.59 4.40 7.13
C MET A 171 8.42 3.13 7.33
N ILE A 172 7.91 2.14 8.06
CA ILE A 172 8.66 0.92 8.38
C ILE A 172 8.64 -0.08 7.23
N VAL A 173 7.46 -0.35 6.64
CA VAL A 173 7.29 -1.45 5.68
C VAL A 173 8.05 -1.26 4.36
N PRO A 174 7.99 -0.11 3.65
CA PRO A 174 8.77 0.08 2.43
C PRO A 174 10.28 0.14 2.73
N PHE A 175 10.70 0.75 3.84
CA PHE A 175 12.11 0.83 4.23
C PHE A 175 12.70 -0.56 4.48
N GLN A 176 11.93 -1.46 5.09
CA GLN A 176 12.36 -2.83 5.31
C GLN A 176 12.49 -3.58 3.97
N SER A 177 11.54 -3.44 3.05
CA SER A 177 11.59 -4.09 1.73
C SER A 177 12.70 -3.58 0.82
N THR A 178 12.99 -2.27 0.81
CA THR A 178 14.08 -1.68 0.00
C THR A 178 15.45 -1.97 0.60
N PHE A 179 15.58 -1.92 1.93
CA PHE A 179 16.82 -2.28 2.62
C PHE A 179 17.19 -3.75 2.39
N PHE A 180 16.23 -4.69 2.50
CA PHE A 180 16.48 -6.10 2.15
C PHE A 180 16.84 -6.29 0.67
N SER A 181 16.25 -5.50 -0.23
CA SER A 181 16.60 -5.54 -1.67
C SER A 181 18.03 -5.07 -1.94
N LEU A 182 18.46 -4.00 -1.26
CA LEU A 182 19.80 -3.46 -1.39
C LEU A 182 20.86 -4.38 -0.79
N ILE A 183 20.58 -5.01 0.35
CA ILE A 183 21.47 -6.01 0.95
C ILE A 183 21.62 -7.21 0.02
N GLN A 184 20.52 -7.72 -0.53
CA GLN A 184 20.57 -8.85 -1.46
C GLN A 184 21.39 -8.52 -2.71
N TYR A 185 21.20 -7.33 -3.28
CA TYR A 185 21.99 -6.86 -4.43
C TYR A 185 23.50 -6.76 -4.10
N PHE A 186 23.84 -6.28 -2.91
CA PHE A 186 25.23 -6.23 -2.44
C PHE A 186 25.84 -7.63 -2.26
N ILE A 187 25.06 -8.58 -1.73
CA ILE A 187 25.50 -9.98 -1.56
C ILE A 187 25.69 -10.66 -2.92
N ASP A 188 24.79 -10.45 -3.89
CA ASP A 188 24.88 -11.06 -5.21
C ASP A 188 26.01 -10.44 -6.08
N SER A 189 26.52 -9.27 -5.70
CA SER A 189 27.64 -8.57 -6.37
C SER A 189 29.04 -8.90 -5.80
N LEU A 190 29.10 -9.71 -4.75
CA LEU A 190 30.30 -10.14 -4.03
C LEU A 190 30.63 -11.60 -4.35
#